data_AF-A0A7Y3SY92-F1
#
_entry.id   AF-A0A7Y3SY92-F1
#
_cell.length_a   1.000
_cell.length_b   1.000
_cell.length_c   1.000
_cell.angle_alpha   90.00
_cell.angle_beta   90.00
_cell.angle_gamma   90.00
#
_symmetry.space_group_name_H-M   'P 1'
#
loop_
_entity.id
_entity.type
_entity.pdbx_description
1 polymer ?
#
loop_
_entity_poly.entity_id
_entity_poly.type
_entity_poly.pdbx_seq_one_letter_code
_entity_poly.pdbx_strand_id
1 'polypeptide(L)'
;MGFKEELQKLSVQVNERMVHISNEETTKQSLIIPFIQVLGYDVFDPLEIKPEYVADFGKKRGEKVDYAIFKDGSPIIFVEAKSVNEKLSNHDAQLCRYFNAVTEVRIAIITNGTEYKFFTDLTADNVMDETPFLIVDLLNLRESDFETLLRFKKESFDKEFLVRYAEELVYTSTLDNSLKELFKNPDDEFIRYLIRDVSSSRITSSVIERFRPIVKKAISNAVIDIVSKGLYQQETESNAIVGKEDELEAIKAAGEPTANINSTKRAVVTSEDELNSFEYIKNVLSKADKDITNLNYKDTTAYFSIYVVNTTKWFLRLNIDGSIKNVITKLPLTEIETIVSEFKTELAPKSFGESRVIINAVDDIKKLDQLIISCYEKLMN
;
A
#
# COMPACT_ATOMS: atom_id res chain seq x y z
N MET A 1 15.65 16.23 -11.15
CA MET A 1 15.42 14.93 -10.51
C MET A 1 14.10 15.01 -9.78
N GLY A 2 13.42 13.89 -9.57
CA GLY A 2 12.22 13.89 -8.74
C GLY A 2 12.59 14.12 -7.27
N PHE A 3 11.74 14.80 -6.50
CA PHE A 3 11.95 15.02 -5.05
C PHE A 3 12.28 13.72 -4.29
N LYS A 4 11.60 12.62 -4.67
CA LYS A 4 11.85 11.28 -4.14
C LYS A 4 13.29 10.81 -4.38
N GLU A 5 13.83 11.00 -5.58
CA GLU A 5 15.19 10.60 -5.93
C GLU A 5 16.23 11.42 -5.14
N GLU A 6 15.97 12.71 -4.93
CA GLU A 6 16.83 13.60 -4.14
C GLU A 6 16.88 13.19 -2.67
N LEU A 7 15.71 12.85 -2.08
CA LEU A 7 15.62 12.33 -0.72
C LEU A 7 16.28 10.95 -0.56
N GLN A 8 16.12 10.05 -1.53
CA GLN A 8 16.80 8.75 -1.53
C GLN A 8 18.32 8.91 -1.63
N LYS A 9 18.79 9.81 -2.49
CA LYS A 9 20.22 10.14 -2.59
C LYS A 9 20.73 10.71 -1.26
N LEU A 10 19.96 11.60 -0.62
CA LEU A 10 20.31 12.14 0.68
C LEU A 10 20.38 11.04 1.75
N SER A 11 19.43 10.12 1.78
CA SER A 11 19.43 8.96 2.70
C SER A 11 20.75 8.17 2.62
N VAL A 12 21.21 7.86 1.41
CA VAL A 12 22.49 7.17 1.18
C VAL A 12 23.66 8.00 1.72
N GLN A 13 23.69 9.30 1.41
CA GLN A 13 24.74 10.20 1.90
C GLN A 13 24.75 10.33 3.43
N VAL A 14 23.58 10.38 4.07
CA VAL A 14 23.45 10.44 5.53
C VAL A 14 24.03 9.17 6.16
N ASN A 15 23.69 8.00 5.61
CA ASN A 15 24.19 6.71 6.09
C ASN A 15 25.73 6.60 5.98
N GLU A 16 26.32 7.10 4.89
CA GLU A 16 27.78 7.13 4.70
C GLU A 16 28.48 8.13 5.62
N ARG A 17 27.88 9.30 5.86
CA ARG A 17 28.51 10.39 6.62
C ARG A 17 28.39 10.19 8.13
N MET A 18 27.29 9.64 8.62
CA MET A 18 26.99 9.59 10.06
C MET A 18 28.08 8.88 10.88
N VAL A 19 28.76 7.87 10.31
CA VAL A 19 29.86 7.14 10.98
C VAL A 19 31.11 7.99 11.21
N HIS A 20 31.23 9.14 10.53
CA HIS A 20 32.35 10.08 10.64
C HIS A 20 32.00 11.33 11.46
N ILE A 21 30.79 11.40 12.02
CA ILE A 21 30.26 12.58 12.73
C ILE A 21 30.08 12.24 14.21
N SER A 22 30.61 13.10 15.08
CA SER A 22 30.56 12.88 16.53
C SER A 22 29.96 14.03 17.34
N ASN A 23 29.86 15.22 16.75
CA ASN A 23 29.37 16.42 17.42
C ASN A 23 28.18 17.05 16.69
N GLU A 24 27.45 17.91 17.41
CA GLU A 24 26.25 18.59 16.94
C GLU A 24 26.52 19.53 15.76
N GLU A 25 27.62 20.30 15.78
CA GLU A 25 27.94 21.25 14.70
C GLU A 25 28.22 20.52 13.37
N THR A 26 28.97 19.43 13.41
CA THR A 26 29.21 18.61 12.21
C THR A 26 27.92 17.91 11.76
N THR A 27 27.01 17.55 12.68
CA THR A 27 25.68 17.00 12.38
C THR A 27 24.83 18.01 11.61
N LYS A 28 24.78 19.26 12.11
CA LYS A 28 24.14 20.41 11.47
C LYS A 28 24.61 20.60 10.03
N GLN A 29 25.92 20.70 9.83
CA GLN A 29 26.51 20.96 8.51
C GLN A 29 26.37 19.78 7.53
N SER A 30 26.59 18.56 7.99
CA SER A 30 26.78 17.42 7.09
C SER A 30 25.51 16.62 6.83
N LEU A 31 24.51 16.71 7.72
CA LEU A 31 23.26 15.94 7.66
C LEU A 31 22.01 16.84 7.56
N ILE A 32 21.88 17.86 8.43
CA ILE A 32 20.66 18.68 8.51
C ILE A 32 20.58 19.72 7.39
N ILE A 33 21.64 20.46 7.11
CA ILE A 33 21.69 21.44 6.01
C ILE A 33 21.33 20.79 4.66
N PRO A 34 21.90 19.63 4.28
CA PRO A 34 21.51 18.93 3.07
C PRO A 34 20.02 18.55 3.02
N PHE A 35 19.40 18.18 4.14
CA PHE A 35 17.96 17.93 4.20
C PHE A 35 17.14 19.19 3.90
N ILE A 36 17.50 20.32 4.50
CA ILE A 36 16.85 21.62 4.25
C ILE A 36 16.98 22.01 2.77
N GLN A 37 18.15 21.77 2.15
CA GLN A 37 18.36 22.00 0.72
C GLN A 37 17.45 21.12 -0.16
N VAL A 38 17.25 19.85 0.19
CA VAL A 38 16.35 18.94 -0.54
C VAL A 38 14.88 19.39 -0.44
N LEU A 39 14.48 20.04 0.66
CA LEU A 39 13.18 20.71 0.77
C LEU A 39 13.09 21.97 -0.11
N GLY A 40 14.16 22.35 -0.81
CA GLY A 40 14.20 23.45 -1.77
C GLY A 40 14.45 24.83 -1.15
N TYR A 41 14.86 24.89 0.12
CA TYR A 41 15.24 26.14 0.76
C TYR A 41 16.72 26.49 0.47
N ASP A 42 17.00 27.75 0.18
CA ASP A 42 18.37 28.23 -0.01
C ASP A 42 19.05 28.46 1.34
N VAL A 43 19.91 27.53 1.73
CA VAL A 43 20.70 27.60 2.98
C VAL A 43 21.79 28.67 2.97
N PHE A 44 22.06 29.29 1.82
CA PHE A 44 23.00 30.40 1.69
C PHE A 44 22.30 31.77 1.66
N ASP A 45 20.97 31.80 1.52
CA ASP A 45 20.20 33.03 1.60
C ASP A 45 19.79 33.33 3.06
N PRO A 46 20.37 34.37 3.71
CA PRO A 46 20.04 34.73 5.08
C PRO A 46 18.61 35.29 5.24
N LEU A 47 17.89 35.55 4.14
CA LEU A 47 16.46 35.87 4.17
C LEU A 47 15.58 34.64 4.22
N GLU A 48 16.13 33.46 3.89
CA GLU A 48 15.40 32.19 3.83
C GLU A 48 15.79 31.26 4.97
N ILE A 49 17.08 31.11 5.28
CA ILE A 49 17.55 30.30 6.40
C ILE A 49 18.41 31.18 7.31
N LYS A 50 17.99 31.30 8.58
CA LYS A 50 18.76 31.99 9.62
C LYS A 50 19.26 31.00 10.66
N PRO A 51 20.56 30.66 10.65
CA PRO A 51 21.18 29.93 11.75
C PRO A 51 21.15 30.76 13.03
N GLU A 52 21.16 30.08 14.18
CA GLU A 52 21.28 30.73 15.50
C GLU A 52 20.25 31.86 15.72
N TYR A 53 19.02 31.64 15.25
CA TYR A 53 18.00 32.67 15.22
C TYR A 53 17.55 33.08 16.62
N VAL A 54 17.70 34.37 16.92
CA VAL A 54 17.21 35.01 18.14
C VAL A 54 16.02 35.87 17.77
N ALA A 55 14.90 35.68 18.46
CA ALA A 55 13.75 36.55 18.35
C ALA A 55 13.65 37.39 19.64
N ASP A 56 13.46 38.70 19.49
CA ASP A 56 13.47 39.65 20.60
C ASP A 56 12.18 39.51 21.44
N PHE A 57 12.20 38.64 22.45
CA PHE A 57 11.10 38.47 23.40
C PHE A 57 11.50 38.79 24.84
N GLY A 58 11.15 40.00 25.30
CA GLY A 58 11.19 40.36 26.72
C GLY A 58 12.56 40.25 27.42
N LYS A 59 12.55 40.17 28.76
CA LYS A 59 13.74 40.35 29.63
C LYS A 59 14.77 39.20 29.61
N LYS A 60 14.50 38.05 28.97
CA LYS A 60 15.46 36.93 28.87
C LYS A 60 16.19 36.97 27.52
N ARG A 61 17.22 37.80 27.46
CA ARG A 61 18.16 37.85 26.33
C ARG A 61 19.02 36.58 26.30
N GLY A 62 19.12 35.93 25.14
CA GLY A 62 20.23 35.03 24.82
C GLY A 62 19.89 33.57 24.49
N GLU A 63 18.62 33.19 24.44
CA GLU A 63 18.23 31.91 23.86
C GLU A 63 18.22 32.04 22.32
N LYS A 64 18.30 30.92 21.58
CA LYS A 64 18.33 30.91 20.11
C LYS A 64 17.84 29.57 19.58
N VAL A 65 17.20 29.50 18.42
CA VAL A 65 17.00 28.19 17.76
C VAL A 65 18.10 27.96 16.74
N ASP A 66 18.46 26.71 16.49
CA ASP A 66 19.57 26.41 15.59
C ASP A 66 19.33 26.87 14.17
N TYR A 67 18.12 26.65 13.64
CA TYR A 67 17.69 27.21 12.37
C TYR A 67 16.26 27.74 12.45
N ALA A 68 16.06 28.90 11.85
CA ALA A 68 14.74 29.39 11.47
C ALA A 68 14.62 29.44 9.95
N ILE A 69 13.59 28.79 9.44
CA ILE A 69 13.24 28.79 8.02
C ILE A 69 12.20 29.88 7.79
N PHE A 70 12.43 30.72 6.79
CA PHE A 70 11.61 31.85 6.42
C PHE A 70 10.94 31.63 5.06
N LYS A 71 9.72 32.13 4.93
CA LYS A 71 9.02 32.28 3.67
C LYS A 71 8.29 33.61 3.68
N ASP A 72 8.44 34.38 2.60
CA ASP A 72 7.82 35.70 2.45
C ASP A 72 8.13 36.66 3.62
N GLY A 73 9.36 36.61 4.13
CA GLY A 73 9.85 37.46 5.21
C GLY A 73 9.41 37.07 6.63
N SER A 74 8.62 36.01 6.79
CA SER A 74 8.15 35.51 8.09
C SER A 74 8.75 34.14 8.42
N PRO A 75 9.11 33.86 9.69
CA PRO A 75 9.56 32.53 10.09
C PRO A 75 8.37 31.56 10.02
N ILE A 76 8.60 30.38 9.44
CA ILE A 76 7.57 29.36 9.23
C ILE A 76 7.87 28.03 9.94
N ILE A 77 9.15 27.70 10.12
CA ILE A 77 9.62 26.47 10.77
C ILE A 77 10.80 26.81 11.67
N PHE A 78 10.80 26.28 12.89
CA PHE A 78 11.98 26.24 13.74
C PHE A 78 12.57 24.82 13.79
N VAL A 79 13.90 24.75 13.75
CA VAL A 79 14.64 23.50 13.83
C VAL A 79 15.63 23.58 14.98
N GLU A 80 15.56 22.59 15.86
CA GLU A 80 16.52 22.33 16.92
C GLU A 80 17.31 21.07 16.58
N ALA A 81 18.63 21.17 16.56
CA ALA A 81 19.51 20.06 16.23
C ALA A 81 20.10 19.43 17.49
N LYS A 82 20.38 18.13 17.40
CA LYS A 82 21.15 17.37 18.39
C LYS A 82 22.28 16.63 17.70
N SER A 83 23.23 16.11 18.47
CA SER A 83 24.30 15.27 17.93
C SER A 83 23.71 14.01 17.29
N VAL A 84 24.29 13.54 16.17
CA VAL A 84 23.86 12.31 15.48
C VAL A 84 23.77 11.07 16.38
N ASN A 85 24.58 11.01 17.43
CA ASN A 85 24.61 9.90 18.39
C ASN A 85 23.63 10.07 19.57
N GLU A 86 22.92 11.19 19.63
CA GLU A 86 21.94 11.49 20.66
C GLU A 86 20.56 10.94 20.29
N LYS A 87 19.90 10.32 21.27
CA LYS A 87 18.50 9.91 21.13
C LYS A 87 17.59 11.11 21.34
N LEU A 88 16.74 11.41 20.37
CA LEU A 88 15.87 12.57 20.43
C LEU A 88 14.81 12.46 21.53
N SER A 89 14.78 13.44 22.43
CA SER A 89 13.67 13.72 23.33
C SER A 89 12.53 14.40 22.56
N ASN A 90 11.28 14.24 23.04
CA ASN A 90 10.16 15.04 22.51
C ASN A 90 10.07 16.41 23.16
N HIS A 91 10.77 16.61 24.28
CA HIS A 91 10.76 17.85 25.01
C HIS A 91 12.11 18.53 24.89
N ASP A 92 12.11 19.70 24.24
CA ASP A 92 13.21 20.65 24.24
C ASP A 92 12.70 22.00 24.77
N ALA A 93 13.17 22.38 25.96
CA ALA A 93 12.64 23.56 26.65
C ALA A 93 12.90 24.87 25.89
N GLN A 94 13.95 24.91 25.07
CA GLN A 94 14.36 26.07 24.30
C GLN A 94 13.49 26.19 23.05
N LEU A 95 13.32 25.10 22.30
CA LEU A 95 12.41 25.07 21.16
C LEU A 95 10.96 25.38 21.57
N CYS A 96 10.45 24.79 22.66
CA CYS A 96 9.11 25.08 23.17
C CYS A 96 8.89 26.57 23.44
N ARG A 97 9.86 27.24 24.10
CA ARG A 97 9.73 28.67 24.41
C ARG A 97 9.72 29.54 23.15
N TYR A 98 10.54 29.19 22.16
CA TYR A 98 10.58 29.92 20.89
C TYR A 98 9.31 29.75 20.09
N PHE A 99 8.86 28.51 19.94
CA PHE A 99 7.62 28.19 19.27
C PHE A 99 6.45 28.95 19.91
N ASN A 100 6.35 28.92 21.24
CA ASN A 100 5.25 29.58 21.95
C ASN A 100 5.30 31.11 21.92
N ALA A 101 6.47 31.70 21.66
CA ALA A 101 6.64 33.15 21.60
C ALA A 101 6.43 33.74 20.20
N VAL A 102 6.66 32.96 19.15
CA VAL A 102 6.62 33.41 17.75
C VAL A 102 5.37 32.87 17.07
N THR A 103 4.28 33.63 17.15
CA THR A 103 2.95 33.21 16.67
C THR A 103 2.88 32.92 15.16
N GLU A 104 3.83 33.43 14.38
CA GLU A 104 3.92 33.18 12.95
C GLU A 104 4.37 31.76 12.62
N VAL A 105 5.13 31.13 13.53
CA VAL A 105 5.64 29.77 13.37
C VAL A 105 4.59 28.78 13.83
N ARG A 106 4.28 27.81 12.96
CA ARG A 106 3.32 26.75 13.25
C ARG A 106 3.95 25.36 13.27
N ILE A 107 5.22 25.24 12.86
CA ILE A 107 5.93 23.96 12.80
C ILE A 107 7.26 24.07 13.55
N ALA A 108 7.51 23.09 14.40
CA ALA A 108 8.81 22.88 15.07
C ALA A 108 9.38 21.51 14.66
N ILE A 109 10.70 21.43 14.55
CA ILE A 109 11.42 20.20 14.21
C ILE A 109 12.53 19.99 15.25
N ILE A 110 12.58 18.79 15.82
CA ILE A 110 13.74 18.30 16.57
C ILE A 110 14.41 17.21 15.74
N THR A 111 15.72 17.30 15.52
CA THR A 111 16.44 16.33 14.68
C THR A 111 17.88 16.10 15.11
N ASN A 112 18.40 14.89 14.86
CA ASN A 112 19.83 14.54 14.94
C ASN A 112 20.43 14.25 13.56
N GLY A 113 19.76 14.68 12.49
CA GLY A 113 20.18 14.46 11.10
C GLY A 113 19.76 13.12 10.50
N THR A 114 19.42 12.11 11.31
CA THR A 114 18.88 10.82 10.84
C THR A 114 17.39 10.71 11.11
N GLU A 115 16.94 11.07 12.31
CA GLU A 115 15.53 11.13 12.71
C GLU A 115 15.06 12.59 12.76
N TYR A 116 13.86 12.86 12.25
CA TYR A 116 13.21 14.17 12.27
C TYR A 116 11.83 14.04 12.91
N LYS A 117 11.63 14.75 14.02
CA LYS A 117 10.35 14.81 14.75
C LYS A 117 9.70 16.16 14.51
N PHE A 118 8.51 16.16 13.94
CA PHE A 118 7.75 17.36 13.59
C PHE A 118 6.64 17.59 14.61
N PHE A 119 6.55 18.82 15.11
CA PHE A 119 5.62 19.28 16.12
C PHE A 119 4.82 20.46 15.59
N THR A 120 3.62 20.63 16.12
CA THR A 120 2.69 21.73 15.83
C THR A 120 1.91 22.03 17.12
N ASP A 121 0.83 22.80 17.03
CA ASP A 121 0.01 23.27 18.16
C ASP A 121 -1.46 22.82 18.04
N LEU A 122 -1.71 21.51 17.95
CA LEU A 122 -3.09 20.99 17.84
C LEU A 122 -3.86 21.09 19.16
N THR A 123 -3.17 20.96 20.29
CA THR A 123 -3.83 20.90 21.60
C THR A 123 -4.23 22.28 22.11
N ALA A 124 -3.36 23.27 21.92
CA ALA A 124 -3.59 24.65 22.34
C ALA A 124 -2.85 25.63 21.41
N ASP A 125 -3.56 26.65 20.95
CA ASP A 125 -3.04 27.64 20.00
C ASP A 125 -1.70 28.26 20.46
N ASN A 126 -0.70 28.22 19.59
CA ASN A 126 0.67 28.70 19.86
C ASN A 126 1.33 28.03 21.08
N VAL A 127 0.96 26.79 21.39
CA VAL A 127 1.64 25.96 22.37
C VAL A 127 2.09 24.68 21.68
N MET A 128 3.40 24.47 21.59
CA MET A 128 3.96 23.27 20.97
C MET A 128 3.46 22.01 21.69
N ASP A 129 2.93 21.05 20.92
CA ASP A 129 2.46 19.78 21.44
C ASP A 129 3.62 18.94 22.03
N GLU A 130 3.32 18.13 23.05
CA GLU A 130 4.32 17.25 23.70
C GLU A 130 4.73 16.06 22.83
N THR A 131 3.93 15.72 21.82
CA THR A 131 4.14 14.57 20.93
C THR A 131 4.22 15.02 19.49
N PRO A 132 5.19 14.49 18.70
CA PRO A 132 5.27 14.84 17.30
C PRO A 132 4.10 14.23 16.51
N PHE A 133 3.59 14.96 15.53
CA PHE A 133 2.57 14.44 14.61
C PHE A 133 3.19 13.60 13.47
N LEU A 134 4.49 13.78 13.21
CA LEU A 134 5.24 13.05 12.21
C LEU A 134 6.65 12.74 12.71
N ILE A 135 7.09 11.51 12.50
CA ILE A 135 8.48 11.08 12.72
C ILE A 135 8.98 10.48 11.41
N VAL A 136 10.07 11.02 10.89
CA VAL A 136 10.74 10.54 9.68
C VAL A 136 12.12 10.03 10.05
N ASP A 137 12.41 8.79 9.69
CA ASP A 137 13.75 8.22 9.72
C ASP A 137 14.32 8.23 8.30
N LEU A 138 15.34 9.05 8.04
CA LEU A 138 15.98 9.14 6.74
C LEU A 138 16.66 7.83 6.33
N LEU A 139 17.01 6.96 7.27
CA LEU A 139 17.62 5.66 6.97
C LEU A 139 16.56 4.61 6.57
N ASN A 140 15.28 4.89 6.84
CA ASN A 140 14.18 3.97 6.57
C ASN A 140 12.93 4.73 6.06
N LEU A 141 13.05 5.34 4.88
CA LEU A 141 11.99 6.08 4.24
C LEU A 141 10.93 5.17 3.62
N ARG A 142 9.65 5.44 3.93
CA ARG A 142 8.48 4.77 3.33
C ARG A 142 7.83 5.67 2.28
N GLU A 143 7.00 5.10 1.40
CA GLU A 143 6.24 5.86 0.39
C GLU A 143 5.44 7.03 0.99
N SER A 144 4.78 6.79 2.14
CA SER A 144 4.01 7.81 2.87
C SER A 144 4.86 9.00 3.37
N ASP A 145 6.15 8.75 3.65
CA ASP A 145 7.06 9.78 4.14
C ASP A 145 7.41 10.76 3.01
N PHE A 146 7.58 10.29 1.77
CA PHE A 146 7.80 11.17 0.61
C PHE A 146 6.60 12.06 0.32
N GLU A 147 5.39 11.49 0.34
CA GLU A 147 4.15 12.24 0.12
C GLU A 147 3.96 13.34 1.17
N THR A 148 4.28 13.03 2.42
CA THR A 148 4.18 13.98 3.53
C THR A 148 5.27 15.05 3.45
N LEU A 149 6.53 14.67 3.23
CA LEU A 149 7.66 15.61 3.13
C LEU A 149 7.54 16.56 1.94
N LEU A 150 6.87 16.16 0.86
CA LEU A 150 6.61 17.03 -0.30
C LEU A 150 5.86 18.30 0.09
N ARG A 151 5.03 18.23 1.15
CA ARG A 151 4.26 19.37 1.68
C ARG A 151 5.13 20.35 2.46
N PHE A 152 6.31 19.94 2.91
CA PHE A 152 7.30 20.79 3.56
C PHE A 152 8.25 21.46 2.55
N LYS A 153 8.19 21.08 1.27
CA LYS A 153 8.96 21.71 0.21
C LYS A 153 8.56 23.18 0.08
N LYS A 154 9.53 24.07 -0.09
CA LYS A 154 9.33 25.54 -0.21
C LYS A 154 8.15 25.92 -1.11
N GLU A 155 8.09 25.33 -2.30
CA GLU A 155 7.07 25.61 -3.33
C GLU A 155 5.66 25.22 -2.89
N SER A 156 5.53 24.13 -2.14
CA SER A 156 4.26 23.56 -1.70
C SER A 156 3.87 23.96 -0.28
N PHE A 157 4.76 24.65 0.45
CA PHE A 157 4.57 24.94 1.85
C PHE A 157 3.38 25.89 2.08
N ASP A 158 2.41 25.42 2.85
CA ASP A 158 1.24 26.15 3.32
C ASP A 158 1.02 25.78 4.80
N LYS A 159 1.15 26.77 5.69
CA LYS A 159 1.11 26.55 7.13
C LYS A 159 -0.28 26.15 7.62
N GLU A 160 -1.34 26.79 7.12
CA GLU A 160 -2.72 26.48 7.50
C GLU A 160 -3.10 25.08 7.03
N PHE A 161 -2.67 24.70 5.84
CA PHE A 161 -2.86 23.35 5.32
C PHE A 161 -2.10 22.30 6.13
N LEU A 162 -0.81 22.55 6.45
CA LEU A 162 0.02 21.60 7.20
C LEU A 162 -0.53 21.32 8.59
N VAL A 163 -1.06 22.32 9.29
CA VAL A 163 -1.70 22.13 10.61
C VAL A 163 -2.91 21.21 10.49
N ARG A 164 -3.80 21.43 9.50
CA ARG A 164 -4.95 20.54 9.26
C ARG A 164 -4.53 19.13 8.88
N TYR A 165 -3.48 19.01 8.09
CA TYR A 165 -2.93 17.71 7.70
C TYR A 165 -2.31 16.98 8.89
N ALA A 166 -1.62 17.70 9.79
CA ALA A 166 -1.12 17.15 11.04
C ALA A 166 -2.26 16.66 11.94
N GLU A 167 -3.34 17.43 12.05
CA GLU A 167 -4.56 17.03 12.77
C GLU A 167 -5.15 15.72 12.22
N GLU A 168 -5.29 15.63 10.89
CA GLU A 168 -5.76 14.40 10.22
C GLU A 168 -4.84 13.21 10.49
N LEU A 169 -3.53 13.38 10.44
CA LEU A 169 -2.55 12.32 10.74
C LEU A 169 -2.67 11.83 12.19
N VAL A 170 -2.78 12.75 13.15
CA VAL A 170 -2.89 12.42 14.58
C VAL A 170 -4.20 11.68 14.85
N TYR A 171 -5.32 12.17 14.31
CA TYR A 171 -6.61 11.49 14.49
C TYR A 171 -6.64 10.13 13.82
N THR A 172 -6.12 10.00 12.60
CA THR A 172 -6.07 8.72 11.88
C THR A 172 -5.24 7.71 12.66
N SER A 173 -4.05 8.09 13.12
CA SER A 173 -3.17 7.22 13.93
C SER A 173 -3.83 6.80 15.26
N THR A 174 -4.49 7.74 15.93
CA THR A 174 -5.19 7.48 17.21
C THR A 174 -6.37 6.53 17.01
N LEU A 175 -7.16 6.73 15.94
CA LEU A 175 -8.26 5.85 15.57
C LEU A 175 -7.77 4.47 15.16
N ASP A 176 -6.70 4.37 14.36
CA ASP A 176 -6.11 3.10 13.96
C ASP A 176 -5.64 2.28 15.16
N ASN A 177 -4.98 2.93 16.13
CA ASN A 177 -4.55 2.28 17.37
C ASN A 177 -5.75 1.82 18.21
N SER A 178 -6.78 2.66 18.30
CA SER A 178 -8.03 2.32 19.00
C SER A 178 -8.73 1.12 18.35
N LEU A 179 -8.81 1.08 17.01
CA LEU A 179 -9.38 -0.03 16.26
C LEU A 179 -8.58 -1.32 16.43
N LYS A 180 -7.24 -1.24 16.40
CA LYS A 180 -6.36 -2.41 16.65
C LYS A 180 -6.60 -2.99 18.04
N GLU A 181 -6.70 -2.13 19.06
CA GLU A 181 -7.02 -2.59 20.42
C GLU A 181 -8.43 -3.16 20.53
N LEU A 182 -9.44 -2.54 19.91
CA LEU A 182 -10.80 -3.09 19.86
C LEU A 182 -10.86 -4.46 19.16
N PHE A 183 -10.08 -4.67 18.10
CA PHE A 183 -10.03 -5.98 17.42
C PHE A 183 -9.29 -7.05 18.22
N LYS A 184 -8.26 -6.66 18.97
CA LYS A 184 -7.49 -7.58 19.83
C LYS A 184 -8.24 -7.92 21.11
N ASN A 185 -8.85 -6.91 21.71
CA ASN A 185 -9.50 -6.89 23.02
C ASN A 185 -10.81 -6.10 22.95
N PRO A 186 -11.86 -6.66 22.33
CA PRO A 186 -13.14 -5.96 22.18
C PRO A 186 -13.76 -5.67 23.55
N ASP A 187 -14.15 -4.43 23.81
CA ASP A 187 -14.82 -4.06 25.06
C ASP A 187 -16.31 -4.50 25.06
N ASP A 188 -16.97 -4.35 26.21
CA ASP A 188 -18.38 -4.77 26.37
C ASP A 188 -19.35 -3.95 25.50
N GLU A 189 -19.02 -2.68 25.23
CA GLU A 189 -19.86 -1.78 24.43
C GLU A 189 -19.80 -2.14 22.95
N PHE A 190 -18.61 -2.42 22.45
CA PHE A 190 -18.37 -2.89 21.10
C PHE A 190 -18.97 -4.28 20.86
N ILE A 191 -18.84 -5.20 21.82
CA ILE A 191 -19.52 -6.50 21.74
C ILE A 191 -21.03 -6.32 21.69
N ARG A 192 -21.59 -5.45 22.55
CA ARG A 192 -23.03 -5.13 22.56
C ARG A 192 -23.50 -4.56 21.23
N TYR A 193 -22.71 -3.68 20.62
CA TYR A 193 -22.99 -3.13 19.29
C TYR A 193 -23.06 -4.24 18.23
N LEU A 194 -22.09 -5.14 18.20
CA LEU A 194 -22.01 -6.22 17.20
C LEU A 194 -23.12 -7.26 17.32
N ILE A 195 -23.56 -7.59 18.53
CA ILE A 195 -24.58 -8.63 18.75
C ILE A 195 -26.01 -8.08 18.74
N ARG A 196 -26.19 -6.76 18.63
CA ARG A 196 -27.51 -6.10 18.70
C ARG A 196 -28.51 -6.68 17.71
N ASP A 197 -28.07 -6.94 16.49
CA ASP A 197 -28.95 -7.42 15.41
C ASP A 197 -28.95 -8.97 15.31
N VAL A 198 -28.09 -9.64 16.09
CA VAL A 198 -27.93 -11.12 16.10
C VAL A 198 -28.67 -11.75 17.28
N SER A 199 -28.71 -11.08 18.43
CA SER A 199 -29.41 -11.57 19.61
C SER A 199 -30.87 -11.08 19.62
N SER A 200 -31.82 -12.00 19.50
CA SER A 200 -33.25 -11.73 19.70
C SER A 200 -33.63 -11.47 21.18
N SER A 201 -32.67 -11.65 22.10
CA SER A 201 -32.85 -11.51 23.55
C SER A 201 -32.18 -10.25 24.09
N ARG A 202 -32.65 -9.76 25.25
CA ARG A 202 -32.05 -8.62 25.97
C ARG A 202 -30.56 -8.89 26.23
N ILE A 203 -29.71 -7.94 25.86
CA ILE A 203 -28.25 -8.04 26.05
C ILE A 203 -27.92 -7.80 27.53
N THR A 204 -27.72 -8.88 28.28
CA THR A 204 -27.22 -8.88 29.67
C THR A 204 -25.72 -9.13 29.69
N SER A 205 -25.05 -8.84 30.82
CA SER A 205 -23.60 -9.07 30.97
C SER A 205 -23.21 -10.54 30.73
N SER A 206 -24.06 -11.49 31.13
CA SER A 206 -23.88 -12.92 30.85
C SER A 206 -23.91 -13.28 29.37
N VAL A 207 -24.72 -12.57 28.57
CA VAL A 207 -24.74 -12.73 27.11
C VAL A 207 -23.44 -12.17 26.53
N ILE A 208 -23.00 -11.00 26.97
CA ILE A 208 -21.74 -10.38 26.52
C ILE A 208 -20.54 -11.32 26.78
N GLU A 209 -20.42 -11.89 27.98
CA GLU A 209 -19.36 -12.86 28.31
C GLU A 209 -19.38 -14.10 27.41
N ARG A 210 -20.56 -14.64 27.12
CA ARG A 210 -20.72 -15.79 26.22
C ARG A 210 -20.31 -15.44 24.78
N PHE A 211 -20.63 -14.23 24.32
CA PHE A 211 -20.37 -13.80 22.95
C PHE A 211 -18.95 -13.26 22.75
N ARG A 212 -18.26 -12.81 23.80
CA ARG A 212 -16.86 -12.32 23.75
C ARG A 212 -15.89 -13.24 22.97
N PRO A 213 -15.80 -14.57 23.24
CA PRO A 213 -14.92 -15.44 22.46
C PRO A 213 -15.40 -15.62 21.00
N ILE A 214 -16.71 -15.58 20.76
CA ILE A 214 -17.30 -15.71 19.42
C ILE A 214 -16.97 -14.47 18.58
N VAL A 215 -17.16 -13.28 19.15
CA VAL A 215 -16.84 -11.99 18.51
C VAL A 215 -15.35 -11.92 18.19
N LYS A 216 -14.47 -12.27 19.14
CA LYS A 216 -13.03 -12.28 18.89
C LYS A 216 -12.65 -13.21 17.73
N LYS A 217 -13.24 -14.40 17.67
CA LYS A 217 -13.04 -15.33 16.55
C LYS A 217 -13.58 -14.79 15.23
N ALA A 218 -14.77 -14.18 15.24
CA ALA A 218 -15.38 -13.59 14.06
C ALA A 218 -14.54 -12.43 13.49
N ILE A 219 -14.05 -11.52 14.35
CA ILE A 219 -13.16 -10.41 13.97
C ILE A 219 -11.88 -10.98 13.36
N SER A 220 -11.22 -11.93 14.02
CA SER A 220 -9.98 -12.53 13.50
C SER A 220 -10.19 -13.17 12.13
N ASN A 221 -11.29 -13.91 11.94
CA ASN A 221 -11.60 -14.52 10.64
C ASN A 221 -11.87 -13.46 9.56
N ALA A 222 -12.57 -12.38 9.90
CA ALA A 222 -12.86 -11.29 8.97
C ALA A 222 -11.58 -10.55 8.54
N VAL A 223 -10.68 -10.24 9.49
CA VAL A 223 -9.39 -9.60 9.20
C VAL A 223 -8.55 -10.50 8.30
N ILE A 224 -8.49 -11.81 8.56
CA ILE A 224 -7.76 -12.76 7.70
C ILE A 224 -8.34 -12.77 6.28
N ASP A 225 -9.67 -12.81 6.13
CA ASP A 225 -10.31 -12.78 4.81
C ASP A 225 -10.03 -11.47 4.04
N ILE A 226 -10.05 -10.32 4.73
CA ILE A 226 -9.72 -9.01 4.13
C ILE A 226 -8.26 -8.97 3.68
N VAL A 227 -7.32 -9.36 4.54
CA VAL A 227 -5.88 -9.36 4.21
C VAL A 227 -5.59 -10.31 3.05
N SER A 228 -6.22 -11.50 3.07
CA SER A 228 -6.09 -12.48 1.99
C SER A 228 -6.50 -11.86 0.66
N LYS A 229 -7.68 -11.22 0.60
CA LYS A 229 -8.18 -10.53 -0.60
C LYS A 229 -7.28 -9.39 -1.07
N GLY A 230 -6.76 -8.58 -0.14
CA GLY A 230 -5.87 -7.45 -0.46
C GLY A 230 -4.52 -7.87 -1.05
N LEU A 231 -3.90 -8.92 -0.51
CA LEU A 231 -2.62 -9.44 -1.03
C LEU A 231 -2.77 -10.03 -2.44
N TYR A 232 -3.87 -10.74 -2.71
CA TYR A 232 -4.16 -11.25 -4.06
C TYR A 232 -4.34 -10.13 -5.10
N GLN A 233 -4.79 -8.93 -4.70
CA GLN A 233 -4.89 -7.76 -5.57
C GLN A 233 -3.52 -7.08 -5.82
N GLN A 234 -2.67 -6.93 -4.80
CA GLN A 234 -1.35 -6.31 -4.98
C GLN A 234 -0.38 -7.16 -5.82
N GLU A 235 -0.44 -8.50 -5.74
CA GLU A 235 0.38 -9.40 -6.57
C GLU A 235 -0.03 -9.35 -8.06
N THR A 236 -1.28 -8.98 -8.38
CA THR A 236 -1.74 -8.84 -9.76
C THR A 236 -1.43 -7.47 -10.38
N GLU A 237 -1.23 -6.43 -9.56
CA GLU A 237 -0.82 -5.08 -10.00
C GLU A 237 0.71 -4.94 -10.10
N SER A 238 1.47 -5.56 -9.19
CA SER A 238 2.95 -5.47 -9.16
C SER A 238 3.62 -6.18 -10.35
N ASN A 239 2.98 -7.20 -10.94
CA ASN A 239 3.47 -7.91 -12.12
C ASN A 239 3.24 -7.15 -13.46
N ALA A 240 2.67 -5.94 -13.42
CA ALA A 240 2.45 -5.14 -14.63
C ALA A 240 3.57 -4.13 -14.95
N ILE A 241 4.58 -3.94 -14.06
CA ILE A 241 5.51 -2.79 -14.17
C ILE A 241 7.00 -3.18 -14.33
N VAL A 242 7.41 -4.43 -14.12
CA VAL A 242 8.83 -4.83 -14.35
C VAL A 242 8.91 -5.95 -15.37
N GLY A 243 9.21 -5.58 -16.61
CA GLY A 243 9.57 -6.52 -17.66
C GLY A 243 10.54 -5.87 -18.63
N LYS A 244 11.84 -6.12 -18.42
CA LYS A 244 12.83 -6.44 -19.47
C LYS A 244 14.22 -6.73 -18.89
N GLU A 245 14.77 -7.88 -19.31
CA GLU A 245 16.20 -8.29 -19.36
C GLU A 245 16.85 -8.65 -18.01
N ASP A 246 17.57 -9.76 -17.79
CA ASP A 246 18.25 -10.72 -18.68
C ASP A 246 18.38 -12.14 -18.07
N GLU A 247 18.85 -13.03 -18.94
CA GLU A 247 18.93 -14.50 -18.96
C GLU A 247 19.58 -15.28 -17.78
N LEU A 248 19.01 -16.48 -17.60
CA LEU A 248 19.61 -17.81 -17.33
C LEU A 248 21.13 -17.92 -17.07
N GLU A 249 21.52 -18.62 -15.98
CA GLU A 249 22.08 -19.98 -16.04
C GLU A 249 22.46 -20.58 -14.67
N ALA A 250 22.43 -21.92 -14.64
CA ALA A 250 23.17 -22.86 -13.78
C ALA A 250 22.54 -23.39 -12.46
N ILE A 251 21.84 -24.53 -12.60
CA ILE A 251 21.56 -25.53 -11.56
C ILE A 251 22.56 -26.69 -11.68
N LYS A 252 23.26 -27.07 -10.60
CA LYS A 252 23.70 -28.45 -10.28
C LYS A 252 23.74 -28.60 -8.73
N ALA A 253 22.82 -29.36 -8.13
CA ALA A 253 22.96 -30.76 -7.66
C ALA A 253 23.91 -30.92 -6.44
N ALA A 254 23.63 -31.60 -5.33
CA ALA A 254 22.54 -32.49 -4.88
C ALA A 254 22.67 -32.71 -3.34
N GLY A 255 21.61 -33.18 -2.67
CA GLY A 255 21.68 -33.79 -1.33
C GLY A 255 20.43 -33.64 -0.44
N GLU A 256 19.45 -34.52 -0.61
CA GLU A 256 18.33 -34.78 0.32
C GLU A 256 18.81 -35.48 1.62
N PRO A 257 17.98 -35.70 2.68
CA PRO A 257 16.52 -35.49 2.81
C PRO A 257 16.08 -34.77 4.11
N THR A 258 14.86 -34.22 4.13
CA THR A 258 13.86 -34.53 5.18
C THR A 258 12.50 -33.94 4.83
N ALA A 259 11.48 -34.71 5.16
CA ALA A 259 10.07 -34.47 4.88
C ALA A 259 9.57 -33.11 5.39
N ASN A 260 8.81 -32.39 4.56
CA ASN A 260 7.59 -31.73 5.02
C ASN A 260 6.66 -31.37 3.86
N ILE A 261 5.38 -31.66 4.09
CA ILE A 261 4.23 -31.38 3.24
C ILE A 261 4.12 -29.86 3.10
N ASN A 262 4.34 -29.33 1.90
CA ASN A 262 3.98 -27.95 1.56
C ASN A 262 3.33 -27.91 0.17
N SER A 263 2.13 -27.37 0.15
CA SER A 263 1.34 -27.00 -1.01
C SER A 263 2.17 -26.15 -1.97
N THR A 264 2.48 -26.70 -3.13
CA THR A 264 3.23 -26.06 -4.20
C THR A 264 2.43 -24.89 -4.79
N LYS A 265 2.95 -23.68 -4.64
CA LYS A 265 2.62 -22.51 -5.47
C LYS A 265 2.89 -22.88 -6.93
N ARG A 266 1.86 -22.96 -7.78
CA ARG A 266 2.04 -23.05 -9.23
C ARG A 266 2.50 -21.69 -9.74
N ALA A 267 3.68 -21.64 -10.35
CA ALA A 267 4.09 -20.55 -11.21
C ALA A 267 3.20 -20.55 -12.46
N VAL A 268 2.86 -19.36 -12.98
CA VAL A 268 2.13 -19.23 -14.25
C VAL A 268 3.10 -19.60 -15.37
N VAL A 269 2.94 -20.78 -15.95
CA VAL A 269 3.69 -21.24 -17.12
C VAL A 269 2.65 -21.56 -18.17
N THR A 270 2.55 -20.70 -19.18
CA THR A 270 1.61 -20.93 -20.29
C THR A 270 2.02 -22.19 -21.03
N SER A 271 1.11 -23.17 -21.04
CA SER A 271 1.37 -24.48 -21.62
C SER A 271 1.21 -24.44 -23.15
N GLU A 272 1.97 -25.29 -23.85
CA GLU A 272 1.87 -25.46 -25.32
C GLU A 272 0.43 -25.89 -25.72
N ASP A 273 -0.25 -26.63 -24.84
CA ASP A 273 -1.66 -27.02 -25.00
C ASP A 273 -2.63 -25.83 -24.93
N GLU A 274 -2.31 -24.79 -24.15
CA GLU A 274 -3.15 -23.59 -24.01
C GLU A 274 -3.02 -22.67 -25.21
N LEU A 275 -1.80 -22.54 -25.74
CA LEU A 275 -1.53 -21.84 -27.00
C LEU A 275 -2.24 -22.52 -28.18
N ASN A 276 -2.14 -23.85 -28.28
CA ASN A 276 -2.85 -24.64 -29.29
C ASN A 276 -4.38 -24.49 -29.18
N SER A 277 -4.90 -24.43 -27.96
CA SER A 277 -6.33 -24.21 -27.70
C SER A 277 -6.78 -22.80 -28.14
N PHE A 278 -5.97 -21.78 -27.89
CA PHE A 278 -6.23 -20.41 -28.33
C PHE A 278 -6.26 -20.30 -29.86
N GLU A 279 -5.26 -20.88 -30.55
CA GLU A 279 -5.22 -20.89 -32.02
C GLU A 279 -6.43 -21.62 -32.62
N TYR A 280 -6.85 -22.73 -32.01
CA TYR A 280 -8.03 -23.45 -32.42
C TYR A 280 -9.30 -22.59 -32.29
N ILE A 281 -9.49 -21.92 -31.15
CA ILE A 281 -10.63 -21.04 -30.90
C ILE A 281 -10.66 -19.86 -31.89
N LYS A 282 -9.49 -19.31 -32.21
CA LYS A 282 -9.35 -18.28 -33.25
C LYS A 282 -9.83 -18.79 -34.61
N ASN A 283 -9.46 -20.01 -34.98
CA ASN A 283 -9.88 -20.64 -36.24
C ASN A 283 -11.39 -20.91 -36.30
N VAL A 284 -12.00 -21.35 -35.19
CA VAL A 284 -13.45 -21.57 -35.10
C VAL A 284 -14.22 -20.27 -35.31
N LEU A 285 -13.81 -19.19 -34.63
CA LEU A 285 -14.43 -17.87 -34.80
C LEU A 285 -14.25 -17.32 -36.22
N SER A 286 -13.11 -17.61 -36.86
CA SER A 286 -12.83 -17.16 -38.23
C SER A 286 -13.70 -17.87 -39.26
N LYS A 287 -13.99 -19.16 -39.05
CA LYS A 287 -14.91 -19.93 -39.89
C LYS A 287 -16.36 -19.47 -39.75
N ALA A 288 -16.71 -18.86 -38.62
CA ALA A 288 -18.05 -18.36 -38.31
C ALA A 288 -18.27 -16.87 -38.70
N ASP A 289 -17.34 -16.27 -39.46
CA ASP A 289 -17.38 -14.88 -39.94
C ASP A 289 -17.53 -13.84 -38.82
N LYS A 290 -16.84 -14.05 -37.68
CA LYS A 290 -16.85 -13.14 -36.53
C LYS A 290 -15.59 -12.25 -36.48
N ASP A 291 -15.70 -11.06 -35.90
CA ASP A 291 -14.59 -10.09 -35.79
C ASP A 291 -13.55 -10.50 -34.74
N ILE A 292 -12.37 -10.94 -35.20
CA ILE A 292 -11.30 -11.48 -34.36
C ILE A 292 -10.21 -10.43 -34.09
N THR A 293 -10.37 -9.22 -34.62
CA THR A 293 -9.31 -8.18 -34.63
C THR A 293 -8.78 -7.87 -33.22
N ASN A 294 -9.61 -8.05 -32.18
CA ASN A 294 -9.27 -7.76 -30.79
C ASN A 294 -9.32 -8.99 -29.86
N LEU A 295 -9.20 -10.21 -30.39
CA LEU A 295 -9.18 -11.44 -29.60
C LEU A 295 -7.81 -11.65 -28.95
N ASN A 296 -7.79 -11.70 -27.62
CA ASN A 296 -6.58 -11.87 -26.82
C ASN A 296 -6.77 -12.96 -25.75
N TYR A 297 -5.67 -13.45 -25.19
CA TYR A 297 -5.67 -14.38 -24.06
C TYR A 297 -4.87 -13.82 -22.87
N LYS A 298 -5.18 -14.33 -21.67
CA LYS A 298 -4.44 -14.06 -20.43
C LYS A 298 -4.40 -15.34 -19.61
N ASP A 299 -3.20 -15.83 -19.36
CA ASP A 299 -2.96 -16.95 -18.48
C ASP A 299 -2.98 -16.50 -17.00
N THR A 300 -3.52 -17.34 -16.13
CA THR A 300 -3.60 -17.11 -14.68
C THR A 300 -3.30 -18.41 -13.94
N THR A 301 -2.95 -18.33 -12.66
CA THR A 301 -2.63 -19.51 -11.83
C THR A 301 -3.76 -20.54 -11.71
N ALA A 302 -5.00 -20.17 -12.07
CA ALA A 302 -6.19 -21.02 -11.94
C ALA A 302 -6.85 -21.39 -13.28
N TYR A 303 -6.67 -20.59 -14.33
CA TYR A 303 -7.28 -20.78 -15.64
C TYR A 303 -6.65 -19.89 -16.72
N PHE A 304 -6.76 -20.34 -17.96
CA PHE A 304 -6.40 -19.61 -19.16
C PHE A 304 -7.63 -18.87 -19.71
N SER A 305 -7.63 -17.54 -19.66
CA SER A 305 -8.78 -16.70 -20.03
C SER A 305 -8.69 -16.18 -21.46
N ILE A 306 -9.79 -16.25 -22.20
CA ILE A 306 -9.90 -15.72 -23.57
C ILE A 306 -10.94 -14.60 -23.58
N TYR A 307 -10.55 -13.45 -24.15
CA TYR A 307 -11.32 -12.21 -24.07
C TYR A 307 -11.20 -11.34 -25.32
N VAL A 308 -12.13 -10.38 -25.44
CA VAL A 308 -12.20 -9.43 -26.55
C VAL A 308 -12.01 -8.01 -26.01
N VAL A 309 -11.06 -7.25 -26.56
CA VAL A 309 -10.70 -5.87 -26.16
C VAL A 309 -10.09 -5.74 -24.76
N ASN A 310 -10.78 -6.20 -23.70
CA ASN A 310 -10.30 -6.12 -22.33
C ASN A 310 -10.61 -7.39 -21.51
N THR A 311 -9.84 -7.63 -20.46
CA THR A 311 -9.93 -8.85 -19.63
C THR A 311 -11.28 -9.01 -18.92
N THR A 312 -12.03 -7.92 -18.74
CA THR A 312 -13.40 -7.92 -18.20
C THR A 312 -14.42 -8.50 -19.19
N LYS A 313 -14.19 -8.33 -20.50
CA LYS A 313 -14.98 -8.90 -21.60
C LYS A 313 -14.43 -10.26 -22.03
N TRP A 314 -14.30 -11.18 -21.08
CA TRP A 314 -13.99 -12.59 -21.34
C TRP A 314 -15.26 -13.38 -21.66
N PHE A 315 -15.12 -14.40 -22.52
CA PHE A 315 -16.22 -15.31 -22.89
C PHE A 315 -15.89 -16.79 -22.64
N LEU A 316 -14.60 -17.15 -22.58
CA LEU A 316 -14.15 -18.51 -22.29
C LEU A 316 -13.00 -18.50 -21.29
N ARG A 317 -13.00 -19.44 -20.34
CA ARG A 317 -11.87 -19.73 -19.45
C ARG A 317 -11.59 -21.23 -19.48
N LEU A 318 -10.36 -21.61 -19.77
CA LEU A 318 -9.92 -22.99 -19.87
C LEU A 318 -9.12 -23.35 -18.60
N ASN A 319 -9.42 -24.49 -18.00
CA ASN A 319 -8.60 -25.05 -16.93
C ASN A 319 -8.12 -26.43 -17.42
N ILE A 320 -6.96 -26.43 -18.07
CA ILE A 320 -6.39 -27.63 -18.71
C ILE A 320 -5.36 -28.32 -17.81
N ASP A 321 -4.73 -27.57 -16.91
CA ASP A 321 -3.68 -28.07 -16.02
C ASP A 321 -4.21 -28.63 -14.69
N GLY A 322 -5.50 -28.47 -14.39
CA GLY A 322 -6.12 -28.99 -13.17
C GLY A 322 -6.35 -30.51 -13.19
N SER A 323 -6.49 -31.13 -12.01
CA SER A 323 -6.88 -32.55 -11.88
C SER A 323 -8.24 -32.87 -12.52
N ILE A 324 -9.08 -31.85 -12.69
CA ILE A 324 -10.35 -31.92 -13.43
C ILE A 324 -10.28 -30.84 -14.52
N LYS A 325 -10.09 -31.26 -15.76
CA LYS A 325 -10.04 -30.32 -16.89
C LYS A 325 -11.44 -29.80 -17.18
N ASN A 326 -11.58 -28.48 -17.32
CA ASN A 326 -12.89 -27.89 -17.54
C ASN A 326 -12.84 -26.57 -18.33
N VAL A 327 -13.95 -26.25 -18.97
CA VAL A 327 -14.18 -25.02 -19.73
C VAL A 327 -15.29 -24.23 -19.04
N ILE A 328 -15.00 -23.02 -18.58
CA ILE A 328 -15.92 -22.16 -17.86
C ILE A 328 -16.47 -21.09 -18.80
N THR A 329 -17.78 -20.84 -18.72
CA THR A 329 -18.50 -19.90 -19.58
C THR A 329 -19.45 -18.99 -18.77
N LYS A 330 -19.98 -17.95 -19.43
CA LYS A 330 -21.04 -17.06 -18.91
C LYS A 330 -22.43 -17.44 -19.43
N LEU A 331 -22.60 -18.65 -19.96
CA LEU A 331 -23.89 -19.14 -20.41
C LEU A 331 -24.61 -19.84 -19.25
N PRO A 332 -25.95 -19.70 -19.15
CA PRO A 332 -26.73 -20.42 -18.14
C PRO A 332 -26.67 -21.92 -18.42
N LEU A 333 -26.77 -22.73 -17.36
CA LEU A 333 -26.65 -24.19 -17.45
C LEU A 333 -27.63 -24.81 -18.46
N THR A 334 -28.85 -24.28 -18.53
CA THR A 334 -29.92 -24.73 -19.44
C THR A 334 -29.57 -24.59 -20.93
N GLU A 335 -28.81 -23.55 -21.29
CA GLU A 335 -28.38 -23.33 -22.67
C GLU A 335 -27.21 -24.26 -23.04
N ILE A 336 -26.28 -24.47 -22.11
CA ILE A 336 -25.12 -25.34 -22.35
C ILE A 336 -25.52 -26.81 -22.44
N GLU A 337 -26.45 -27.27 -21.61
CA GLU A 337 -26.98 -28.65 -21.69
C GLU A 337 -27.63 -28.95 -23.05
N THR A 338 -28.19 -27.93 -23.71
CA THR A 338 -28.80 -28.06 -25.04
C THR A 338 -27.74 -28.08 -26.15
N ILE A 339 -26.64 -27.33 -25.98
CA ILE A 339 -25.56 -27.20 -26.98
C ILE A 339 -24.55 -28.34 -26.88
N VAL A 340 -24.34 -28.88 -25.68
CA VAL A 340 -23.28 -29.85 -25.38
C VAL A 340 -23.86 -31.03 -24.59
N SER A 341 -24.67 -31.86 -25.25
CA SER A 341 -25.31 -33.03 -24.63
C SER A 341 -24.35 -34.20 -24.32
N GLU A 342 -23.16 -34.18 -24.92
CA GLU A 342 -22.17 -35.27 -24.80
C GLU A 342 -21.21 -35.11 -23.62
N PHE A 343 -21.17 -33.94 -22.96
CA PHE A 343 -20.25 -33.64 -21.86
C PHE A 343 -20.99 -33.36 -20.56
N LYS A 344 -20.32 -33.62 -19.44
CA LYS A 344 -20.87 -33.31 -18.11
C LYS A 344 -20.79 -31.81 -17.84
N THR A 345 -21.94 -31.19 -17.61
CA THR A 345 -22.09 -29.76 -17.29
C THR A 345 -22.41 -29.57 -15.81
N GLU A 346 -21.82 -28.56 -15.18
CA GLU A 346 -22.08 -28.22 -13.78
C GLU A 346 -22.06 -26.70 -13.59
N LEU A 347 -22.59 -26.20 -12.46
CA LEU A 347 -22.43 -24.79 -12.08
C LEU A 347 -20.96 -24.49 -11.75
N ALA A 348 -20.47 -23.35 -12.23
CA ALA A 348 -19.13 -22.90 -11.89
C ALA A 348 -19.08 -22.35 -10.44
N PRO A 349 -17.92 -22.43 -9.74
CA PRO A 349 -17.76 -21.81 -8.43
C PRO A 349 -18.09 -20.31 -8.47
N LYS A 350 -18.84 -19.82 -7.47
CA LYS A 350 -19.26 -18.41 -7.38
C LYS A 350 -18.04 -17.50 -7.41
N SER A 351 -17.81 -16.83 -8.55
CA SER A 351 -16.76 -15.84 -8.92
C SER A 351 -16.02 -16.17 -10.23
N PHE A 352 -16.09 -17.42 -10.72
CA PHE A 352 -15.34 -17.85 -11.91
C PHE A 352 -16.14 -17.84 -13.22
N GLY A 353 -17.47 -17.96 -13.16
CA GLY A 353 -18.38 -17.99 -14.30
C GLY A 353 -19.78 -18.43 -13.87
N GLU A 354 -20.66 -18.68 -14.82
CA GLU A 354 -22.01 -19.21 -14.54
C GLU A 354 -22.02 -20.74 -14.58
N SER A 355 -21.34 -21.32 -15.57
CA SER A 355 -21.36 -22.76 -15.82
C SER A 355 -19.99 -23.25 -16.25
N ARG A 356 -19.74 -24.56 -16.06
CA ARG A 356 -18.52 -25.24 -16.50
C ARG A 356 -18.85 -26.56 -17.21
N VAL A 357 -18.11 -26.85 -18.27
CA VAL A 357 -18.12 -28.12 -19.01
C VAL A 357 -16.88 -28.89 -18.63
N ILE A 358 -17.02 -30.12 -18.15
CA ILE A 358 -15.88 -30.97 -17.78
C ILE A 358 -15.40 -31.69 -19.04
N ILE A 359 -14.12 -31.54 -19.36
CA ILE A 359 -13.46 -32.18 -20.51
C ILE A 359 -12.46 -33.22 -20.00
N ASN A 360 -12.18 -34.26 -20.79
CA ASN A 360 -11.22 -35.31 -20.40
C ASN A 360 -9.86 -35.09 -21.06
N ALA A 361 -9.85 -34.61 -22.31
CA ALA A 361 -8.66 -34.29 -23.08
C ALA A 361 -8.72 -32.86 -23.66
N VAL A 362 -7.57 -32.28 -23.98
CA VAL A 362 -7.49 -30.96 -24.65
C VAL A 362 -8.16 -31.00 -26.02
N ASP A 363 -8.07 -32.15 -26.70
CA ASP A 363 -8.74 -32.39 -27.97
C ASP A 363 -10.27 -32.33 -27.90
N ASP A 364 -10.88 -32.45 -26.72
CA ASP A 364 -12.33 -32.31 -26.55
C ASP A 364 -12.81 -30.87 -26.81
N ILE A 365 -11.91 -29.88 -26.74
CA ILE A 365 -12.21 -28.48 -27.12
C ILE A 365 -12.65 -28.42 -28.59
N LYS A 366 -12.17 -29.34 -29.44
CA LYS A 366 -12.55 -29.44 -30.86
C LYS A 366 -13.99 -29.87 -31.10
N LYS A 367 -14.69 -30.34 -30.06
CA LYS A 367 -16.10 -30.73 -30.12
C LYS A 367 -17.02 -29.63 -29.57
N LEU A 368 -16.45 -28.49 -29.14
CA LEU A 368 -17.18 -27.39 -28.49
C LEU A 368 -17.38 -26.18 -29.41
N ASP A 369 -17.32 -26.35 -30.74
CA ASP A 369 -17.41 -25.26 -31.72
C ASP A 369 -18.68 -24.41 -31.54
N GLN A 370 -19.85 -25.05 -31.40
CA GLN A 370 -21.12 -24.37 -31.21
C GLN A 370 -21.18 -23.62 -29.87
N LEU A 371 -20.55 -24.14 -28.82
CA LEU A 371 -20.45 -23.48 -27.52
C LEU A 371 -19.58 -22.23 -27.60
N ILE A 372 -18.43 -22.31 -28.27
CA ILE A 372 -17.49 -21.20 -28.45
C ILE A 372 -18.17 -20.04 -29.19
N ILE A 373 -18.88 -20.35 -30.28
CA ILE A 373 -19.61 -19.34 -31.07
C ILE A 373 -20.71 -18.69 -30.23
N SER A 374 -21.52 -19.48 -29.52
CA SER A 374 -22.62 -18.96 -28.68
C SER A 374 -22.11 -18.07 -27.53
N CYS A 375 -20.98 -18.44 -26.91
CA CYS A 375 -20.34 -17.63 -25.87
C CYS A 375 -19.84 -16.29 -26.42
N TYR A 376 -19.28 -16.30 -27.63
CA TYR A 376 -18.79 -15.09 -28.29
C TYR A 376 -19.95 -14.17 -28.71
N GLU A 377 -21.05 -14.71 -29.26
CA GLU A 377 -22.22 -13.91 -29.63
C GLU A 377 -22.88 -13.23 -28.43
N LYS A 378 -23.00 -13.93 -27.29
CA LYS A 378 -23.53 -13.34 -26.06
C LYS A 378 -22.63 -12.25 -25.47
N LEU A 379 -21.34 -12.23 -25.80
CA LEU A 379 -20.43 -11.17 -25.36
C LEU A 379 -20.57 -9.90 -26.22
N MET A 380 -20.96 -10.05 -27.50
CA MET A 380 -21.07 -8.95 -28.46
C MET A 380 -22.47 -8.33 -28.51
N ASN A 381 -23.51 -9.08 -28.12
CA ASN A 381 -24.85 -8.56 -27.78
C ASN A 381 -24.84 -7.90 -26.40
#